data_AF-A0A2E7Z4A0-F1
#
_entry.id   AF-A0A2E7Z4A0-F1
#
_cell.length_a   1.000
_cell.length_b   1.000
_cell.length_c   1.000
_cell.angle_alpha   90.00
_cell.angle_beta   90.00
_cell.angle_gamma   90.00
#
_symmetry.space_group_name_H-M   'P 1'
#
loop_
_entity.id
_entity.type
_entity.pdbx_description
1 polymer ?
#
loop_
_entity_poly.entity_id
_entity_poly.type
_entity_poly.pdbx_seq_one_letter_code
_entity_poly.pdbx_strand_id
1 'polypeptide(L)'
;MVFFVPTAKLPMEVTAMDSVTKILEGVGYGSGEEPWLPVGIGVNHSMAYVGKVGTGAVNVFTALGDTGNVAARLQAPAAADRIVVSESVYAPVVDTSAERRS
;
A
#
# COMPACT_ATOMS: atom_id res chain seq x y z
N MET A 1 -16.19 6.62 -18.87
CA MET A 1 -16.34 5.14 -18.86
C MET A 1 -15.57 4.61 -17.66
N VAL A 2 -16.27 4.08 -16.67
CA VAL A 2 -15.67 3.40 -15.52
C VAL A 2 -15.56 1.93 -15.90
N PHE A 3 -14.34 1.40 -15.99
CA PHE A 3 -14.10 -0.03 -16.16
C PHE A 3 -13.85 -0.63 -14.79
N PHE A 4 -14.81 -1.41 -14.29
CA PHE A 4 -14.59 -2.23 -13.10
C PHE A 4 -13.63 -3.37 -13.47
N VAL A 5 -12.42 -3.37 -12.90
CA VAL A 5 -11.47 -4.48 -13.05
C VAL A 5 -11.70 -5.42 -11.87
N PRO A 6 -12.36 -6.58 -12.04
CA PRO A 6 -12.91 -7.32 -10.91
C PRO A 6 -11.86 -8.02 -10.06
N THR A 7 -10.63 -8.23 -10.53
CA THR A 7 -9.70 -9.11 -9.82
C THR A 7 -8.29 -8.95 -10.36
N ALA A 8 -7.37 -8.34 -9.62
CA ALA A 8 -6.01 -8.86 -9.65
C ALA A 8 -6.04 -10.13 -8.79
N LYS A 9 -5.78 -11.29 -9.38
CA LYS A 9 -5.71 -12.58 -8.66
C LYS A 9 -4.38 -12.75 -7.91
N LEU A 10 -3.84 -11.66 -7.38
CA LEU A 10 -2.64 -11.67 -6.57
C LEU A 10 -3.04 -11.49 -5.10
N PRO A 11 -2.29 -12.07 -4.14
CA PRO A 11 -2.40 -11.67 -2.74
C PRO A 11 -1.90 -10.22 -2.63
N MET A 12 -2.82 -9.27 -2.85
CA MET A 12 -2.48 -7.84 -2.96
C MET A 12 -1.95 -7.30 -1.63
N GLU A 13 -2.33 -7.91 -0.53
CA GLU A 13 -1.85 -7.62 0.83
C GLU A 13 -0.36 -7.90 0.96
N VAL A 14 0.06 -9.11 0.55
CA VAL A 14 1.47 -9.50 0.55
C VAL A 14 2.26 -8.68 -0.46
N THR A 15 1.69 -8.46 -1.65
CA THR A 15 2.33 -7.65 -2.70
C THR A 15 2.51 -6.19 -2.28
N ALA A 16 1.54 -5.63 -1.54
CA ALA A 16 1.65 -4.30 -0.97
C ALA A 16 2.80 -4.25 0.05
N MET A 17 2.93 -5.24 0.92
CA MET A 17 4.04 -5.32 1.88
C MET A 17 5.41 -5.52 1.22
N ASP A 18 5.50 -6.33 0.16
CA ASP A 18 6.73 -6.43 -0.64
C ASP A 18 7.11 -5.07 -1.25
N SER A 19 6.12 -4.28 -1.65
CA SER A 19 6.34 -2.93 -2.17
C SER A 19 6.79 -1.96 -1.08
N VAL A 20 6.27 -2.09 0.14
CA VAL A 20 6.75 -1.35 1.31
C VAL A 20 8.23 -1.62 1.56
N THR A 21 8.65 -2.88 1.57
CA THR A 21 10.06 -3.26 1.73
C THR A 21 10.95 -2.58 0.67
N LYS A 22 10.54 -2.62 -0.60
CA LYS A 22 11.27 -1.98 -1.71
C LYS A 22 11.35 -0.46 -1.58
N ILE A 23 10.28 0.18 -1.08
CA ILE A 23 10.29 1.63 -0.81
C ILE A 23 11.31 1.95 0.27
N LEU A 24 11.32 1.18 1.37
CA LEU A 24 12.26 1.38 2.48
C LEU A 24 13.71 1.17 2.02
N GLU A 25 14.00 0.09 1.30
CA GLU A 25 15.32 -0.13 0.70
C GLU A 25 15.72 1.02 -0.23
N GLY A 26 14.80 1.48 -1.07
CA GLY A 26 15.04 2.57 -2.01
C GLY A 26 15.36 3.91 -1.34
N VAL A 27 14.84 4.16 -0.13
CA VAL A 27 15.13 5.36 0.66
C VAL A 27 16.29 5.17 1.65
N GLY A 28 17.00 4.04 1.59
CA GLY A 28 18.24 3.79 2.32
C GLY A 28 18.11 2.97 3.61
N TYR A 29 16.91 2.50 3.97
CA TYR A 29 16.77 1.60 5.11
C TYR A 29 17.48 0.26 4.86
N GLY A 30 18.13 -0.28 5.88
CA GLY A 30 18.86 -1.55 5.80
C GLY A 30 20.25 -1.47 5.16
N SER A 31 20.68 -0.27 4.73
CA SER A 31 22.00 -0.04 4.13
C SER A 31 23.16 0.00 5.14
N GLY A 32 22.85 0.16 6.44
CA GLY A 32 23.83 0.42 7.50
C GLY A 32 24.13 1.90 7.71
N GLU A 33 23.59 2.78 6.87
CA GLU A 33 23.62 4.23 6.99
C GLU A 33 22.22 4.76 7.36
N GLU A 34 22.14 6.04 7.76
CA GLU A 34 20.86 6.70 8.01
C GLU A 34 20.07 6.85 6.69
N PRO A 35 18.75 6.55 6.65
CA PRO A 35 17.95 6.71 5.44
C PRO A 35 18.01 8.16 4.96
N TRP A 36 18.24 8.36 3.65
CA TRP A 36 18.32 9.70 3.07
C TRP A 36 16.97 10.41 3.03
N LEU A 37 15.88 9.66 3.20
CA LEU A 37 14.54 10.17 3.41
C LEU A 37 13.81 9.33 4.47
N PRO A 38 13.64 9.84 5.70
CA PRO A 38 12.84 9.18 6.71
C PRO A 38 11.36 9.15 6.29
N VAL A 39 10.74 7.96 6.25
CA VAL A 39 9.34 7.81 5.80
C VAL A 39 8.52 7.02 6.81
N GLY A 40 7.26 7.44 7.00
CA GLY A 40 6.22 6.66 7.67
C GLY A 40 5.22 6.17 6.63
N ILE A 41 4.79 4.91 6.71
CA ILE A 41 3.98 4.26 5.67
C ILE A 41 2.66 3.74 6.26
N GLY A 42 1.55 4.11 5.63
CA GLY A 42 0.21 3.58 5.93
C GLY A 42 -0.28 2.65 4.81
N VAL A 43 -0.70 1.43 5.13
CA VAL A 43 -1.17 0.45 4.13
C VAL A 43 -2.58 -0.01 4.49
N ASN A 44 -3.47 0.02 3.51
CA ASN A 44 -4.83 -0.51 3.66
C ASN A 44 -5.23 -1.33 2.43
N HIS A 45 -5.92 -2.45 2.67
CA HIS A 45 -6.55 -3.24 1.62
C HIS A 45 -8.07 -3.28 1.85
N SER A 46 -8.82 -2.68 0.91
CA SER A 46 -10.28 -2.71 0.88
C SER A 46 -10.80 -2.43 -0.53
N MET A 47 -12.10 -2.61 -0.72
CA MET A 47 -12.77 -2.38 -2.01
C MET A 47 -12.53 -0.95 -2.53
N ALA A 48 -12.20 -0.84 -3.81
CA ALA A 48 -12.08 0.42 -4.52
C ALA A 48 -12.59 0.30 -5.95
N TYR A 49 -13.17 1.37 -6.48
CA TYR A 49 -13.59 1.49 -7.86
C TYR A 49 -12.53 2.24 -8.65
N VAL A 50 -11.80 1.55 -9.52
CA VAL A 50 -10.73 2.15 -10.30
C VAL A 50 -11.23 2.49 -11.70
N GLY A 51 -10.88 3.67 -12.22
CA GLY A 51 -11.27 4.05 -13.57
C GLY A 51 -10.82 5.45 -13.99
N LYS A 52 -11.15 5.80 -15.23
CA LYS A 52 -10.95 7.15 -15.77
C LYS A 52 -12.07 8.08 -15.31
N VAL A 53 -11.71 9.15 -14.62
CA VAL A 53 -12.61 10.21 -14.15
C VAL A 53 -12.26 11.52 -14.87
N GLY A 54 -13.28 12.21 -15.37
CA GLY A 54 -13.14 13.47 -16.10
C GLY A 54 -13.55 13.38 -17.58
N THR A 55 -13.49 14.51 -18.28
CA THR A 55 -13.86 14.65 -19.69
C THR A 55 -12.84 15.55 -20.42
N GLY A 56 -12.69 15.36 -21.73
CA GLY A 56 -11.75 16.15 -22.54
C GLY A 56 -10.29 15.94 -22.15
N ALA A 57 -9.52 17.03 -22.07
CA ALA A 57 -8.09 17.01 -21.75
C ALA A 57 -7.79 16.70 -20.27
N VAL A 58 -8.79 16.80 -19.38
CA VAL A 58 -8.63 16.47 -17.95
C VAL A 58 -9.26 15.11 -17.71
N ASN A 59 -8.43 14.08 -17.76
CA ASN A 59 -8.82 12.70 -17.54
C ASN A 59 -7.78 12.00 -16.68
N VAL A 60 -8.17 11.66 -15.45
CA VAL A 60 -7.29 11.00 -14.47
C VAL A 60 -7.75 9.57 -14.27
N PHE A 61 -6.83 8.62 -14.39
CA PHE A 61 -7.06 7.26 -13.94
C PHE A 61 -6.84 7.21 -12.43
N THR A 62 -7.90 6.93 -11.67
CA THR A 62 -7.89 7.02 -10.21
C THR A 62 -8.67 5.87 -9.58
N ALA A 63 -8.33 5.57 -8.33
CA ALA A 63 -9.16 4.74 -7.46
C ALA A 63 -10.13 5.62 -6.67
N LEU A 64 -11.39 5.22 -6.60
CA LEU A 64 -12.46 5.84 -5.83
C LEU A 64 -12.92 4.91 -4.72
N GLY A 65 -13.19 5.47 -3.55
CA GLY A 65 -13.61 4.74 -2.35
C GLY A 65 -12.77 5.12 -1.14
N ASP A 66 -13.15 4.58 0.01
CA ASP A 66 -12.50 4.92 1.28
C ASP A 66 -11.09 4.36 1.41
N THR A 67 -10.70 3.40 0.56
CA THR A 67 -9.37 2.76 0.58
C THR A 67 -8.23 3.75 0.75
N GLY A 68 -8.21 4.83 -0.05
CA GLY A 68 -7.15 5.84 0.00
C GLY A 68 -7.22 6.72 1.25
N ASN A 69 -8.44 7.08 1.69
CA ASN A 69 -8.66 7.88 2.89
C ASN A 69 -8.26 7.11 4.16
N VAL A 70 -8.56 5.81 4.22
CA VAL A 70 -8.14 4.92 5.31
C VAL A 70 -6.62 4.78 5.32
N ALA A 71 -5.98 4.54 4.16
CA ALA A 71 -4.53 4.49 4.08
C ALA A 71 -3.87 5.79 4.57
N ALA A 72 -4.40 6.95 4.17
CA ALA A 72 -3.92 8.25 4.64
C ALA A 72 -4.08 8.42 6.15
N ARG A 73 -5.20 7.98 6.73
CA ARG A 73 -5.41 8.00 8.19
C ARG A 73 -4.48 7.07 8.95
N LEU A 74 -4.10 5.94 8.37
CA LEU A 74 -3.09 5.03 8.95
C LEU A 74 -1.67 5.62 8.84
N GLN A 75 -1.37 6.33 7.76
CA GLN A 75 -0.09 7.00 7.55
C GLN A 75 0.09 8.21 8.46
N ALA A 76 -0.97 8.98 8.73
CA ALA A 76 -0.89 10.21 9.52
C ALA A 76 -0.18 10.06 10.89
N PRO A 77 -0.42 9.01 11.69
CA PRO A 77 0.34 8.76 12.93
C PRO A 77 1.63 7.97 12.72
N ALA A 78 1.93 7.49 11.50
CA ALA A 78 3.14 6.73 11.24
C ALA A 78 4.35 7.66 11.31
N ALA A 79 5.10 7.58 12.41
CA ALA A 79 6.40 8.21 12.53
C ALA A 79 7.36 7.71 11.44
N ALA A 80 8.48 8.42 11.26
CA ALA A 80 9.60 7.88 10.49
C ALA A 80 9.93 6.46 10.97
N ASP A 81 10.20 5.56 10.02
CA ASP A 81 10.58 4.16 10.25
C ASP A 81 9.43 3.29 10.76
N ARG A 82 8.19 3.79 10.74
CA ARG A 82 6.99 3.04 11.15
C ARG A 82 6.09 2.72 9.98
N ILE A 83 5.64 1.47 9.96
CA ILE A 83 4.62 0.98 9.05
C ILE A 83 3.36 0.72 9.88
N VAL A 84 2.24 1.29 9.47
CA VAL A 84 0.93 1.07 10.08
C VAL A 84 0.02 0.44 9.02
N VAL A 85 -0.52 -0.73 9.32
CA VAL A 85 -1.33 -1.52 8.38
C VAL A 85 -2.76 -1.68 8.90
N SER A 86 -3.72 -1.80 7.99
CA SER A 86 -5.08 -2.25 8.33
C SER A 86 -5.05 -3.73 8.74
N GLU A 87 -6.05 -4.14 9.52
CA GLU A 87 -6.20 -5.56 9.92
C GLU A 87 -6.31 -6.50 8.71
N SER A 88 -6.98 -6.03 7.64
CA SER A 88 -7.11 -6.77 6.38
C SER A 88 -5.78 -7.05 5.68
N VAL A 89 -4.75 -6.26 5.95
CA VAL A 89 -3.38 -6.49 5.44
C VAL A 89 -2.57 -7.32 6.43
N TYR A 90 -2.75 -7.11 7.73
CA TYR A 90 -1.96 -7.76 8.77
C TYR A 90 -2.08 -9.29 8.75
N ALA A 91 -3.31 -9.83 8.81
CA ALA A 91 -3.51 -11.27 8.94
C ALA A 91 -2.88 -12.11 7.80
N PRO A 92 -3.12 -11.80 6.50
CA PRO A 92 -2.53 -12.58 5.40
C PRO A 92 -0.98 -12.52 5.35
N VAL A 93 -0.42 -11.38 5.78
CA VAL A 93 1.03 -11.15 5.77
C VAL A 93 1.72 -11.96 6.87
N VAL A 94 1.14 -12.02 8.07
CA VAL A 94 1.69 -12.80 9.18
C VAL A 94 1.68 -14.29 8.83
N ASP A 95 0.58 -14.81 8.27
CA ASP A 95 0.48 -16.22 7.87
C ASP A 95 1.55 -16.60 6.82
N THR A 96 1.69 -15.78 5.77
CA THR A 96 2.73 -15.98 4.73
C THR A 96 4.14 -15.91 5.32
N SER A 97 4.37 -15.01 6.28
CA SER A 97 5.67 -14.88 6.92
C SER A 97 6.02 -16.09 7.78
N ALA A 98 5.04 -16.74 8.39
CA ALA A 98 5.24 -17.95 9.17
C ALA A 98 5.64 -19.13 8.26
N GLU A 99 4.99 -19.27 7.11
CA GLU A 99 5.30 -20.29 6.11
C GLU A 99 6.71 -20.10 5.50
N ARG A 100 7.14 -18.86 5.25
CA ARG A 100 8.52 -18.58 4.76
C ARG A 100 9.63 -18.94 5.76
N ARG A 101 9.31 -19.13 7.04
CA ARG A 101 10.30 -19.42 8.11
C ARG A 101 10.39 -20.91 8.48
N SER A 102 9.50 -21.76 7.96
CA SER A 102 9.52 -23.22 8.14
C SER A 102 10.26 -23.92 7.00
#